data_AF-A0A921BGG5-F1
#
_entry.id   AF-A0A921BGG5-F1
#
_cell.length_a   1.000
_cell.length_b   1.000
_cell.length_c   1.000
_cell.angle_alpha   90.00
_cell.angle_beta   90.00
_cell.angle_gamma   90.00
#
_symmetry.space_group_name_H-M   'P 1'
#
loop_
_entity.id
_entity.type
_entity.pdbx_description
1 polymer ?
#
loop_
_entity_poly.entity_id
_entity_poly.type
_entity_poly.pdbx_seq_one_letter_code
_entity_poly.pdbx_strand_id
1 'polypeptide(L)'
;MKLRNLCSYEEGTPGFERQVVDEILELVSAEGYIQPLPDGELRVHIHVAAALPTGQMIGGHCEDATFLTGAFMYLQVIEEI
;
A
#
# COMPACT_ATOMS: atom_id res chain seq x y z
N MET A 1 -5.14 -9.15 2.39
CA MET A 1 -4.69 -7.77 2.08
C MET A 1 -5.79 -6.78 2.43
N LYS A 2 -5.44 -5.65 3.06
CA LYS A 2 -6.36 -4.56 3.40
C LYS A 2 -5.98 -3.30 2.63
N LEU A 3 -6.95 -2.74 1.93
CA LEU A 3 -6.81 -1.51 1.15
C LEU A 3 -7.68 -0.41 1.75
N ARG A 4 -7.19 0.83 1.75
CA ARG A 4 -7.97 2.03 2.13
C ARG A 4 -7.79 3.12 1.08
N ASN A 5 -8.68 3.12 0.11
CA ASN A 5 -8.60 4.00 -1.05
C ASN A 5 -9.28 5.33 -0.77
N LEU A 6 -8.61 6.44 -1.14
CA LEU A 6 -9.21 7.76 -1.12
C LEU A 6 -10.16 7.87 -2.32
N CYS A 7 -11.46 8.00 -2.06
CA CYS A 7 -12.49 8.01 -3.11
C CYS A 7 -13.16 9.38 -3.25
N SER A 8 -13.13 10.20 -2.19
CA SER A 8 -13.69 11.55 -2.23
C SER A 8 -12.95 12.51 -1.31
N TYR A 9 -13.16 13.80 -1.53
CA TYR A 9 -12.67 14.87 -0.68
C TYR A 9 -13.73 15.97 -0.63
N GLU A 10 -14.50 16.03 0.45
CA GLU A 10 -15.61 16.95 0.63
C GLU A 10 -15.39 17.81 1.87
N GLU A 11 -15.51 19.13 1.73
CA GLU A 11 -15.37 20.10 2.83
C GLU A 11 -14.10 19.92 3.68
N GLY A 12 -12.97 19.58 3.04
CA GLY A 12 -11.68 19.38 3.74
C GLY A 12 -11.53 18.00 4.38
N THR A 13 -12.54 17.13 4.27
CA THR A 13 -12.54 15.79 4.86
C THR A 13 -12.33 14.74 3.78
N PRO A 14 -11.28 13.90 3.88
CA PRO A 14 -11.08 12.78 2.95
C PRO A 14 -12.08 11.65 3.24
N GLY A 15 -12.81 11.22 2.20
CA GLY A 15 -13.65 10.04 2.22
C GLY A 15 -12.89 8.82 1.73
N PHE A 16 -12.87 7.76 2.54
CA PHE A 16 -12.15 6.53 2.23
C PHE A 16 -13.07 5.35 2.08
N GLU A 17 -12.81 4.52 1.08
CA GLU A 17 -13.40 3.20 0.93
C GLU A 17 -12.38 2.14 1.37
N ARG A 18 -12.84 1.18 2.16
CA ARG A 18 -12.01 0.07 2.64
C ARG A 18 -12.42 -1.22 1.98
N GLN A 19 -11.42 -2.00 1.59
CA GLN A 19 -11.61 -3.33 1.05
C GLN A 19 -10.68 -4.32 1.75
N VAL A 20 -11.23 -5.45 2.17
CA VAL A 20 -10.46 -6.59 2.68
C VAL A 20 -10.55 -7.71 1.66
N VAL A 21 -9.39 -8.19 1.23
CA VAL A 21 -9.26 -9.32 0.30
C VAL A 21 -8.59 -10.45 1.06
N ASP A 22 -9.32 -11.53 1.29
CA ASP A 22 -8.85 -12.71 2.03
C ASP A 22 -8.61 -13.88 1.07
N GLU A 23 -7.68 -13.67 0.14
CA GLU A 23 -7.27 -14.65 -0.87
C GLU A 23 -5.74 -14.62 -1.02
N ILE A 24 -5.19 -15.68 -1.62
CA ILE A 24 -3.80 -15.69 -2.07
C ILE A 24 -3.72 -14.87 -3.35
N LEU A 25 -2.88 -13.84 -3.34
CA LEU A 25 -2.68 -12.90 -4.44
C LEU A 25 -1.22 -12.90 -4.84
N GLU A 26 -0.95 -12.65 -6.12
CA GLU A 26 0.39 -12.34 -6.59
C GLU A 26 0.60 -10.82 -6.52
N LEU A 27 1.60 -10.39 -5.75
CA LEU A 27 1.98 -8.97 -5.67
C LEU A 27 2.75 -8.59 -6.94
N VAL A 28 2.18 -7.71 -7.74
CA VAL A 28 2.77 -7.27 -9.03
C VAL A 28 3.64 -6.04 -8.84
N SER A 29 3.18 -5.07 -8.02
CA SER A 29 3.98 -3.92 -7.62
C SER A 29 3.63 -3.47 -6.20
N ALA A 30 4.62 -2.94 -5.50
CA ALA A 30 4.48 -2.23 -4.24
C ALA A 30 5.39 -0.99 -4.27
N GLU A 31 4.78 0.18 -4.32
CA GLU A 31 5.45 1.45 -4.55
C GLU A 31 5.05 2.45 -3.47
N GLY A 32 6.01 3.21 -2.98
CA GLY A 32 5.77 4.10 -1.86
C GLY A 32 7.02 4.75 -1.31
N TYR A 33 6.87 5.35 -0.13
CA TYR A 33 7.97 5.94 0.60
C TYR A 33 7.90 5.60 2.10
N ILE A 34 9.07 5.67 2.72
CA ILE A 34 9.26 5.65 4.17
C ILE A 34 9.85 7.00 4.53
N GLN A 35 9.19 7.72 5.43
CA GLN A 35 9.57 9.05 5.88
C GLN A 35 9.76 9.04 7.40
N PRO A 36 10.97 9.33 7.91
CA PRO A 36 11.15 9.63 9.32
C PRO A 36 10.38 10.89 9.71
N LEU A 37 9.74 10.87 10.87
CA LEU A 37 9.06 12.01 11.47
C LEU A 37 9.95 12.70 12.51
N PRO A 38 9.72 13.99 12.82
CA PRO A 38 10.55 14.75 13.76
C PRO A 38 10.63 14.19 15.18
N ASP A 39 9.64 13.39 15.58
CA ASP A 39 9.57 12.70 16.87
C ASP A 39 10.31 11.35 16.88
N GLY A 40 10.90 10.95 15.76
CA GLY A 40 11.59 9.66 15.60
C GLY A 40 10.70 8.53 15.10
N GLU A 41 9.41 8.78 14.90
CA GLU A 41 8.48 7.79 14.32
C GLU A 41 8.72 7.62 12.80
N LEU A 42 8.19 6.54 12.23
CA LEU A 42 8.22 6.29 10.79
C LEU A 42 6.83 6.41 10.18
N ARG A 43 6.73 7.20 9.12
CA ARG A 43 5.56 7.22 8.25
C ARG A 43 5.82 6.38 7.01
N VAL A 44 5.01 5.34 6.81
CA VAL A 44 5.04 4.51 5.60
C VAL A 44 3.81 4.83 4.76
N HIS A 45 3.99 5.04 3.47
CA HIS A 45 2.91 5.20 2.52
C HIS A 45 3.19 4.34 1.29
N ILE A 46 2.50 3.20 1.19
CA ILE A 46 2.68 2.22 0.12
C ILE A 46 1.35 2.00 -0.60
N HIS A 47 1.41 2.00 -1.94
CA HIS A 47 0.35 1.53 -2.82
C HIS A 47 0.78 0.22 -3.42
N VAL A 48 -0.18 -0.68 -3.62
CA VAL A 48 0.06 -2.01 -4.18
C VAL A 48 -0.83 -2.26 -5.39
N ALA A 49 -0.31 -3.05 -6.32
CA ALA A 49 -1.07 -3.71 -7.35
C ALA A 49 -0.84 -5.21 -7.21
N ALA A 50 -1.93 -5.98 -7.17
CA ALA A 50 -1.91 -7.43 -7.02
C ALA A 50 -2.87 -8.08 -8.01
N ALA A 51 -2.57 -9.31 -8.41
CA ALA A 51 -3.43 -10.12 -9.26
C ALA A 51 -4.14 -11.18 -8.42
N LEU A 52 -5.46 -11.27 -8.61
CA LEU A 52 -6.27 -12.40 -8.16
C LEU A 52 -5.92 -13.66 -8.97
N PRO A 53 -6.25 -14.87 -8.48
CA PRO A 53 -6.07 -16.10 -9.25
C PRO A 53 -6.75 -16.11 -10.62
N THR A 54 -7.79 -15.29 -10.79
CA THR A 54 -8.50 -15.08 -12.06
C THR A 54 -7.72 -14.24 -13.07
N GLY A 55 -6.59 -13.64 -12.67
CA GLY A 55 -5.86 -12.64 -13.44
C GLY A 55 -6.45 -11.22 -13.34
N GLN A 56 -7.56 -11.04 -12.61
CA GLN A 56 -8.10 -9.71 -12.35
C GLN A 56 -7.14 -8.92 -11.46
N MET A 57 -6.84 -7.68 -11.88
CA MET A 57 -6.02 -6.76 -11.11
C MET A 57 -6.84 -6.08 -10.02
N ILE A 58 -6.24 -5.96 -8.84
CA ILE A 58 -6.72 -5.18 -7.71
C ILE A 58 -5.58 -4.34 -7.15
N GLY A 59 -5.87 -3.17 -6.63
CA GLY A 59 -4.82 -2.31 -6.09
C GLY A 59 -5.35 -1.11 -5.34
N GLY A 60 -4.43 -0.40 -4.70
CA GLY A 60 -4.78 0.74 -3.88
C GLY A 60 -3.76 1.04 -2.79
N HIS A 61 -4.13 1.93 -1.89
CA HIS A 61 -3.35 2.25 -0.70
C HIS A 61 -3.40 1.08 0.29
N CYS A 62 -2.24 0.47 0.53
CA CYS A 62 -2.11 -0.72 1.35
C CYS A 62 -2.01 -0.34 2.83
N GLU A 63 -2.97 -0.79 3.64
CA GLU A 63 -2.88 -0.67 5.09
C GLU A 63 -2.13 -1.87 5.69
N ASP A 64 -2.33 -3.05 5.13
CA ASP A 64 -1.85 -4.31 5.71
C ASP A 64 -1.85 -5.45 4.68
N ALA A 65 -0.77 -6.21 4.61
CA ALA A 65 -0.66 -7.39 3.78
C ALA A 65 0.27 -8.42 4.42
N THR A 66 -0.13 -9.70 4.35
CA THR A 66 0.67 -10.82 4.88
C THR A 66 1.41 -11.48 3.73
N PHE A 67 2.72 -11.63 3.85
CA PHE A 67 3.52 -12.41 2.90
C PHE A 67 3.37 -13.91 3.17
N LEU A 68 3.08 -14.68 2.11
CA LEU A 68 2.93 -16.14 2.17
C LEU A 68 4.18 -16.89 1.68
N THR A 69 4.89 -16.30 0.71
CA THR A 69 6.14 -16.83 0.14
C THR A 69 7.22 -15.73 0.19
N GLY A 70 8.45 -16.07 -0.21
CA GLY A 70 9.55 -15.10 -0.24
C GLY A 70 9.24 -13.91 -1.14
N ALA A 71 9.27 -12.71 -0.56
CA ALA A 71 9.12 -11.45 -1.28
C ALA A 71 10.41 -10.64 -1.15
N PHE A 72 10.77 -9.91 -2.21
CA PHE A 72 11.87 -8.96 -2.19
C PHE A 72 11.28 -7.55 -2.33
N MET A 73 11.63 -6.66 -1.39
CA MET A 73 11.32 -5.24 -1.48
C MET A 73 12.63 -4.49 -1.62
N TYR A 74 12.74 -3.67 -2.65
CA TYR A 74 13.89 -2.80 -2.87
C TYR A 74 13.56 -1.42 -2.33
N LEU A 75 14.41 -0.89 -1.45
CA LEU A 75 14.29 0.44 -0.89
C LEU A 75 15.41 1.31 -1.46
N GLN A 76 15.03 2.39 -2.14
CA GLN A 76 15.97 3.45 -2.51
C GLN A 76 15.93 4.54 -1.44
N VAL A 77 17.08 4.84 -0.84
CA VAL A 77 17.23 5.98 0.05
C VAL A 77 17.46 7.21 -0.81
N ILE A 78 16.58 8.20 -0.68
CA ILE A 78 16.75 9.52 -1.30
C ILE A 78 17.34 10.42 -0.22
N GLU A 79 18.61 10.81 -0.37
CA GLU A 79 19.24 11.81 0.49
C GLU A 79 18.79 13.21 0.04
N GLU A 80 18.35 14.06 0.98
CA GLU A 80 18.16 15.48 0.69
C GLU A 80 19.53 16.13 0.42
N ILE A 81 19.65 16.81 -0.72
CA ILE A 81 20.83 17.60 -1.12
C ILE A 81 20.77 18.99 -0.50
#